data_AF-A0AAE3NQU9-F1
#
_entry.id   AF-A0AAE3NQU9-F1
#
_cell.length_a   1.000
_cell.length_b   1.000
_cell.length_c   1.000
_cell.angle_alpha   90.00
_cell.angle_beta   90.00
_cell.angle_gamma   90.00
#
_symmetry.space_group_name_H-M   'P 1'
#
loop_
_entity.id
_entity.type
_entity.pdbx_description
1 polymer ?
#
loop_
_entity_poly.entity_id
_entity_poly.type
_entity_poly.pdbx_seq_one_letter_code
_entity_poly.pdbx_strand_id
1 'polypeptide(L)'
;MSFFGKLKDRLFKSSSKLEEGLDAIVEEGGEADEAPEPAPEPEPAPEPRPEPEPAPVPDAPEPEPEPEPQPVPPEPEPAPGPEPEEVPDPEPAPEPAPGPEPAPVPEPEPVPPGPSEVPPAAPPEQPVQPEPIPMDLPQEMPAERPGLLGRLMGRGSKPVVRRVLDDDMLESLEDLLITADIGVDTALRVTSNMAEGRFGQKLSAEEIKRLLASEIGRIMETVAKPLPIYPKKPQVVLVVGVNGSGKTTTIGKLASQFNGAGKSVVIAACDTFRAAAVEQLQVWGERAGVPVLTAPQGTDPASLAFDAMVKAETEGADLLMIDTAGRLQNRADLMEELAKIVRVIRKKDPEAPHNTLLVLDATTGQNALNQVETFQKMADVTGLVMTKLDGTAKGGVLVALADRFGLPIHAIGVGEQIDDLAPFDPQEFAAALTGLEAERAA
;
A
#
# COMPACT_ATOMS: atom_id res chain seq x y z
N MET A 1 0.58 6.20 -22.33
CA MET A 1 -0.51 6.04 -21.33
C MET A 1 -0.10 6.77 -20.06
N SER A 2 -1.03 7.43 -19.38
CA SER A 2 -0.80 7.98 -18.02
C SER A 2 -0.42 6.84 -17.07
N PHE A 3 0.36 7.14 -16.03
CA PHE A 3 0.69 6.21 -14.95
C PHE A 3 -0.57 5.55 -14.36
N PHE A 4 -1.65 6.33 -14.21
CA PHE A 4 -2.97 5.86 -13.79
C PHE A 4 -3.57 4.78 -14.71
N GLY A 5 -3.48 4.95 -16.03
CA GLY A 5 -3.96 3.93 -16.98
C GLY A 5 -3.19 2.62 -16.80
N LYS A 6 -1.87 2.71 -16.59
CA LYS A 6 -1.07 1.53 -16.26
C LYS A 6 -1.43 0.94 -14.89
N LEU A 7 -1.70 1.76 -13.88
CA LEU A 7 -2.06 1.31 -12.54
C LEU A 7 -3.41 0.58 -12.55
N LYS A 8 -4.44 1.12 -13.22
CA LYS A 8 -5.74 0.46 -13.40
C LYS A 8 -5.62 -0.84 -14.20
N ASP A 9 -4.95 -0.81 -15.35
CA ASP A 9 -4.74 -2.00 -16.19
C ASP A 9 -3.98 -3.11 -15.45
N ARG A 10 -3.15 -2.75 -14.46
CA ARG A 10 -2.29 -3.66 -13.72
C ARG A 10 -2.88 -4.09 -12.36
N LEU A 11 -3.68 -3.25 -11.70
CA LEU A 11 -4.52 -3.60 -10.53
C LEU A 11 -5.82 -4.33 -10.91
N PHE A 12 -6.06 -4.52 -12.22
CA PHE A 12 -7.29 -5.01 -12.81
C PHE A 12 -7.84 -6.29 -12.15
N LYS A 13 -6.99 -7.19 -11.65
CA LYS A 13 -7.44 -8.43 -10.99
C LYS A 13 -7.98 -8.23 -9.57
N SER A 14 -7.51 -7.22 -8.85
CA SER A 14 -8.03 -6.85 -7.52
C SER A 14 -9.33 -6.06 -7.69
N SER A 15 -9.31 -5.10 -8.62
CA SER A 15 -10.46 -4.31 -9.02
C SER A 15 -11.61 -5.19 -9.47
N SER A 16 -11.36 -6.19 -10.34
CA SER A 16 -12.43 -7.03 -10.90
C SER A 16 -13.17 -7.84 -9.84
N LYS A 17 -12.49 -8.33 -8.80
CA LYS A 17 -13.14 -9.10 -7.73
C LYS A 17 -14.05 -8.25 -6.86
N LEU A 18 -13.57 -7.08 -6.44
CA LEU A 18 -14.37 -6.14 -5.66
C LEU A 18 -15.51 -5.60 -6.52
N GLU A 19 -15.24 -5.25 -7.77
CA GLU A 19 -16.23 -4.73 -8.71
C GLU A 19 -17.36 -5.74 -8.97
N GLU A 20 -17.02 -6.98 -9.36
CA GLU A 20 -17.98 -8.07 -9.60
C GLU A 20 -18.73 -8.45 -8.31
N GLY A 21 -18.03 -8.51 -7.17
CA GLY A 21 -18.65 -8.83 -5.89
C GLY A 21 -19.65 -7.77 -5.43
N LEU A 22 -19.34 -6.49 -5.62
CA LEU A 22 -20.24 -5.39 -5.28
C LEU A 22 -21.49 -5.39 -6.15
N ASP A 23 -21.35 -5.65 -7.45
CA ASP A 23 -22.48 -5.75 -8.36
C ASP A 23 -23.36 -6.96 -7.99
N ALA A 24 -22.77 -8.11 -7.66
CA ALA A 24 -23.49 -9.31 -7.22
C ALA A 24 -24.27 -9.11 -5.91
N ILE A 25 -23.67 -8.45 -4.91
CA ILE A 25 -24.34 -8.17 -3.62
C ILE A 25 -25.60 -7.33 -3.84
N VAL A 26 -25.54 -6.35 -4.75
CA VAL A 26 -26.71 -5.50 -5.06
C VAL A 26 -27.74 -6.27 -5.88
N GLU A 27 -27.35 -7.17 -6.79
CA GLU A 27 -28.27 -7.97 -7.59
C GLU A 27 -29.01 -9.05 -6.79
N GLU A 28 -28.37 -9.71 -5.81
CA GLU A 28 -28.98 -10.80 -5.03
C GLU A 28 -30.10 -10.33 -4.09
N GLY A 29 -30.12 -9.06 -3.70
CA GLY A 29 -31.11 -8.49 -2.77
C GLY A 29 -31.72 -7.17 -3.20
N GLY A 30 -31.44 -6.72 -4.42
CA GLY A 30 -31.87 -5.42 -4.91
C GLY A 30 -33.17 -5.47 -5.70
N GLU A 31 -33.93 -4.37 -5.60
CA GLU A 31 -35.10 -4.13 -6.42
C GLU A 31 -34.71 -3.15 -7.53
N ALA A 32 -35.18 -3.39 -8.76
CA ALA A 32 -35.07 -2.41 -9.82
C ALA A 32 -35.94 -1.20 -9.46
N ASP A 33 -35.36 0.01 -9.42
CA ASP A 33 -36.18 1.22 -9.42
C ASP A 33 -37.00 1.21 -10.71
N GLU A 34 -38.32 0.97 -10.62
CA GLU A 34 -39.23 1.30 -11.70
C GLU A 34 -39.07 2.80 -11.98
N ALA A 35 -38.86 3.15 -13.26
CA ALA A 35 -38.77 4.54 -13.67
C ALA A 35 -39.94 5.32 -13.04
N PRO A 36 -39.70 6.49 -12.43
CA PRO A 36 -40.80 7.24 -11.81
C PRO A 36 -41.88 7.43 -12.86
N GLU A 37 -43.08 6.92 -12.58
CA GLU A 37 -44.25 7.21 -13.41
C GLU A 37 -44.30 8.74 -13.61
N PRO A 38 -44.54 9.22 -14.84
CA PRO A 38 -44.59 10.65 -15.09
C PRO A 38 -45.62 11.24 -14.14
N ALA A 39 -45.15 12.15 -13.26
CA ALA A 39 -46.02 12.86 -12.34
C ALA A 39 -47.21 13.44 -13.12
N PRO A 40 -48.44 13.36 -12.60
CA PRO A 40 -49.59 13.96 -13.26
C PRO A 40 -49.31 15.45 -13.48
N GLU A 41 -49.66 15.95 -14.68
CA GLU A 41 -49.48 17.36 -15.04
C GLU A 41 -50.00 18.27 -13.92
N PRO A 42 -49.25 19.32 -13.53
CA PRO A 42 -49.71 20.22 -12.49
C PRO A 42 -50.97 20.93 -12.97
N GLU A 43 -52.05 20.81 -12.19
CA GLU A 43 -53.26 21.62 -12.38
C GLU A 43 -52.90 23.12 -12.37
N PRO A 44 -53.56 23.94 -13.20
CA PRO A 44 -53.21 25.35 -13.34
C PRO A 44 -53.39 26.08 -12.01
N ALA A 45 -52.33 26.79 -11.61
CA ALA A 45 -52.29 27.55 -10.38
C ALA A 45 -53.46 28.55 -10.27
N PRO A 46 -54.15 28.65 -9.12
CA PRO A 46 -55.15 29.68 -8.90
C PRO A 46 -54.50 31.07 -8.83
N GLU A 47 -55.20 32.06 -9.39
CA GLU A 47 -54.78 33.46 -9.46
C GLU A 47 -54.38 34.06 -8.10
N PRO A 48 -53.38 34.97 -8.06
CA PRO A 48 -52.88 35.53 -6.82
C PRO A 48 -53.93 36.45 -6.17
N ARG A 49 -54.26 36.18 -4.90
CA ARG A 49 -55.00 37.12 -4.04
C ARG A 49 -54.09 38.28 -3.62
N PRO A 50 -54.64 39.50 -3.47
CA PRO A 50 -53.85 40.67 -3.10
C PRO A 50 -53.34 40.57 -1.66
N GLU A 51 -52.10 41.01 -1.47
CA GLU A 51 -51.37 41.06 -0.20
C GLU A 51 -52.08 41.96 0.84
N PRO A 52 -52.14 41.56 2.12
CA PRO A 52 -52.53 42.47 3.20
C PRO A 52 -51.35 43.34 3.66
N GLU A 53 -51.66 44.59 3.98
CA GLU A 53 -50.75 45.63 4.49
C GLU A 53 -49.96 45.20 5.75
N PRO A 54 -48.74 45.74 5.96
CA PRO A 54 -47.88 45.34 7.07
C PRO A 54 -48.36 45.91 8.41
N ALA A 55 -48.47 45.04 9.41
CA ALA A 55 -48.65 45.40 10.81
C ALA A 55 -47.35 45.99 11.41
N PRO A 56 -47.42 46.86 12.44
CA PRO A 56 -46.25 47.52 12.99
C PRO A 56 -45.37 46.58 13.83
N VAL A 57 -44.07 46.81 13.72
CA VAL A 57 -42.97 46.12 14.41
C VAL A 57 -43.05 46.36 15.92
N PRO A 58 -42.99 45.33 16.79
CA PRO A 58 -42.73 45.52 18.22
C PRO A 58 -41.24 45.74 18.48
N ASP A 59 -40.96 46.61 19.44
CA ASP A 59 -39.62 47.00 19.91
C ASP A 59 -38.70 45.81 20.24
N ALA A 60 -37.41 46.02 19.95
CA ALA A 60 -36.31 45.13 20.28
C ALA A 60 -36.15 44.97 21.81
N PRO A 61 -35.91 43.76 22.32
CA PRO A 61 -35.45 43.60 23.70
C PRO A 61 -33.98 44.02 23.82
N GLU A 62 -33.66 44.70 24.92
CA GLU A 62 -32.30 45.04 25.34
C GLU A 62 -31.42 43.78 25.50
N PRO A 63 -30.10 43.88 25.26
CA PRO A 63 -29.21 42.74 25.43
C PRO A 63 -29.03 42.40 26.91
N GLU A 64 -29.15 41.11 27.24
CA GLU A 64 -28.75 40.57 28.54
C GLU A 64 -27.24 40.76 28.77
N PRO A 65 -26.79 41.02 30.01
CA PRO A 65 -25.38 41.17 30.31
C PRO A 65 -24.64 39.83 30.22
N GLU A 66 -23.43 39.86 29.63
CA GLU A 66 -22.50 38.73 29.58
C GLU A 66 -22.14 38.25 31.01
N PRO A 67 -22.04 36.93 31.25
CA PRO A 67 -21.63 36.41 32.55
C PRO A 67 -20.13 36.67 32.80
N GLU A 68 -19.82 37.14 34.00
CA GLU A 68 -18.45 37.32 34.48
C GLU A 68 -17.67 35.98 34.48
N PRO A 69 -16.38 35.99 34.12
CA PRO A 69 -15.56 34.78 34.13
C PRO A 69 -15.32 34.29 35.57
N GLN A 70 -15.58 33.01 35.80
CA GLN A 70 -15.26 32.34 37.06
C GLN A 70 -13.74 32.29 37.28
N PRO A 71 -13.26 32.45 38.52
CA PRO A 71 -11.84 32.36 38.83
C PRO A 71 -11.34 30.93 38.68
N VAL A 72 -10.26 30.78 37.91
CA VAL A 72 -9.50 29.54 37.73
C VAL A 72 -8.82 29.20 39.08
N PRO A 73 -8.89 27.94 39.57
CA PRO A 73 -8.12 27.52 40.73
C PRO A 73 -6.61 27.63 40.46
N PRO A 74 -5.78 28.00 41.45
CA PRO A 74 -4.32 28.04 41.26
C PRO A 74 -3.78 26.62 41.01
N GLU A 75 -2.84 26.51 40.07
CA GLU A 75 -2.04 25.30 39.85
C GLU A 75 -1.30 24.91 41.15
N PRO A 76 -1.26 23.61 41.50
CA PRO A 76 -0.46 23.14 42.61
C PRO A 76 1.04 23.30 42.30
N GLU A 77 1.78 23.86 43.26
CA GLU A 77 3.24 23.97 43.19
C GLU A 77 3.88 22.58 43.01
N PRO A 78 4.94 22.46 42.18
CA PRO A 78 5.64 21.20 42.00
C PRO A 78 6.34 20.80 43.30
N ALA A 79 6.06 19.58 43.76
CA ALA A 79 6.78 18.97 44.88
C ALA A 79 8.29 18.88 44.56
N PRO A 80 9.18 19.10 45.55
CA PRO A 80 10.61 18.93 45.36
C PRO A 80 10.92 17.47 45.01
N GLY A 81 11.73 17.28 43.96
CA GLY A 81 12.13 15.96 43.48
C GLY A 81 12.95 15.17 44.53
N PRO A 82 12.89 13.83 44.50
CA PRO A 82 13.70 13.01 45.39
C PRO A 82 15.19 13.19 45.11
N GLU A 83 16.00 13.26 46.18
CA GLU A 83 17.46 13.23 46.12
C GLU A 83 17.94 11.94 45.42
N PRO A 84 19.08 11.98 44.69
CA PRO A 84 19.66 10.79 44.09
C PRO A 84 20.14 9.82 45.19
N GLU A 85 19.57 8.62 45.25
CA GLU A 85 20.18 7.52 46.00
C GLU A 85 21.48 7.09 45.29
N GLU A 86 22.57 7.00 46.06
CA GLU A 86 23.84 6.46 45.60
C GLU A 86 23.67 5.00 45.18
N VAL A 87 23.93 4.71 43.90
CA VAL A 87 24.03 3.35 43.37
C VAL A 87 25.30 2.72 43.95
N PRO A 88 25.24 1.57 44.64
CA PRO A 88 26.44 0.88 45.08
C PRO A 88 27.24 0.37 43.87
N ASP A 89 28.57 0.47 43.96
CA ASP A 89 29.55 -0.02 42.98
C ASP A 89 29.23 -1.48 42.57
N PRO A 90 29.24 -1.83 41.27
CA PRO A 90 29.04 -3.20 40.84
C PRO A 90 30.23 -4.08 41.28
N GLU A 91 29.92 -5.18 41.96
CA GLU A 91 30.90 -6.24 42.25
C GLU A 91 31.57 -6.73 40.96
N PRO A 92 32.87 -7.09 41.00
CA PRO A 92 33.58 -7.59 39.82
C PRO A 92 32.95 -8.89 39.32
N ALA A 93 32.67 -8.94 38.01
CA ALA A 93 32.12 -10.11 37.35
C ALA A 93 32.99 -11.36 37.58
N PRO A 94 32.40 -12.54 37.87
CA PRO A 94 33.16 -13.77 37.99
C PRO A 94 33.78 -14.16 36.64
N GLU A 95 34.99 -14.71 36.69
CA GLU A 95 35.72 -15.22 35.52
C GLU A 95 34.87 -16.27 34.77
N PRO A 96 34.88 -16.26 33.41
CA PRO A 96 34.11 -17.21 32.63
C PRO A 96 34.61 -18.64 32.86
N ALA A 97 33.70 -19.53 33.21
CA ALA A 97 33.97 -20.96 33.28
C ALA A 97 34.45 -21.50 31.91
N PRO A 98 35.31 -22.52 31.87
CA PRO A 98 35.75 -23.14 30.63
C PRO A 98 34.55 -23.62 29.81
N GLY A 99 34.51 -23.26 28.54
CA GLY A 99 33.46 -23.68 27.61
C GLY A 99 33.40 -25.21 27.49
N PRO A 100 32.21 -25.78 27.22
CA PRO A 100 32.06 -27.22 27.04
C PRO A 100 32.84 -27.70 25.81
N GLU A 101 33.46 -28.88 25.91
CA GLU A 101 34.14 -29.56 24.81
C GLU A 101 33.22 -29.70 23.58
N PRO A 102 33.75 -29.59 22.36
CA PRO A 102 32.96 -29.70 21.14
C PRO A 102 32.31 -31.09 21.06
N ALA A 103 30.99 -31.11 20.85
CA ALA A 103 30.24 -32.31 20.57
C ALA A 103 30.78 -33.03 19.32
N PRO A 104 30.75 -34.37 19.28
CA PRO A 104 31.24 -35.14 18.15
C PRO A 104 30.47 -34.78 16.87
N VAL A 105 31.22 -34.62 15.79
CA VAL A 105 30.69 -34.39 14.44
C VAL A 105 29.75 -35.54 14.07
N PRO A 106 28.48 -35.27 13.68
CA PRO A 106 27.59 -36.33 13.24
C PRO A 106 28.12 -36.97 11.96
N GLU A 107 28.07 -38.30 11.89
CA GLU A 107 28.37 -39.08 10.69
C GLU A 107 27.54 -38.58 9.49
N PRO A 108 28.11 -38.57 8.28
CA PRO A 108 27.35 -38.16 7.09
C PRO A 108 26.21 -39.13 6.84
N GLU A 109 24.98 -38.60 6.77
CA GLU A 109 23.81 -39.33 6.30
C GLU A 109 24.04 -39.88 4.88
N PRO A 110 23.53 -41.08 4.56
CA PRO A 110 23.68 -41.67 3.24
C PRO A 110 22.96 -40.82 2.20
N VAL A 111 23.72 -40.44 1.17
CA VAL A 111 23.22 -39.76 -0.03
C VAL A 111 22.11 -40.61 -0.66
N PRO A 112 20.90 -40.04 -0.92
CA PRO A 112 19.87 -40.77 -1.65
C PRO A 112 20.37 -41.12 -3.06
N PRO A 113 20.04 -42.31 -3.59
CA PRO A 113 20.43 -42.65 -4.95
C PRO A 113 19.83 -41.65 -5.94
N GLY A 114 20.65 -41.27 -6.92
CA GLY A 114 20.28 -40.34 -7.98
C GLY A 114 19.03 -40.76 -8.75
N PRO A 115 18.43 -39.85 -9.52
CA PRO A 115 17.19 -40.09 -10.22
C PRO A 115 17.32 -41.30 -11.15
N SER A 116 16.40 -42.26 -10.98
CA SER A 116 16.20 -43.37 -11.90
C SER A 116 16.01 -42.87 -13.32
N GLU A 117 16.55 -43.68 -14.23
CA GLU A 117 16.46 -43.55 -15.68
C GLU A 117 15.03 -43.26 -16.14
N VAL A 118 14.94 -42.22 -16.96
CA VAL A 118 13.74 -41.87 -17.73
C VAL A 118 13.45 -43.02 -18.70
N PRO A 119 12.23 -43.58 -18.75
CA PRO A 119 11.89 -44.58 -19.76
C PRO A 119 11.91 -43.94 -21.16
N PRO A 120 12.32 -44.68 -22.21
CA PRO A 120 12.44 -44.13 -23.56
C PRO A 120 11.10 -43.65 -24.10
N ALA A 121 11.14 -42.50 -24.75
CA ALA A 121 10.02 -41.87 -25.44
C ALA A 121 9.37 -42.83 -26.45
N ALA A 122 8.03 -42.92 -26.37
CA ALA A 122 7.21 -43.55 -27.40
C ALA A 122 7.34 -42.81 -28.74
N PRO A 123 7.23 -43.52 -29.88
CA PRO A 123 7.37 -42.93 -31.21
C PRO A 123 6.23 -41.92 -31.51
N PRO A 124 6.48 -40.93 -32.38
CA PRO A 124 5.50 -39.90 -32.67
C PRO A 124 4.27 -40.48 -33.39
N GLU A 125 3.09 -40.25 -32.82
CA GLU A 125 1.82 -40.50 -33.49
C GLU A 125 1.66 -39.56 -34.69
N GLN A 126 1.18 -40.13 -35.79
CA GLN A 126 0.94 -39.48 -37.06
C GLN A 126 -0.21 -38.45 -36.91
N PRO A 127 -0.20 -37.35 -37.70
CA PRO A 127 -1.26 -36.35 -37.64
C PRO A 127 -2.58 -36.96 -38.11
N VAL A 128 -3.55 -37.00 -37.20
CA VAL A 128 -4.94 -37.38 -37.48
C VAL A 128 -5.56 -36.28 -38.34
N GLN A 129 -6.09 -36.66 -39.51
CA GLN A 129 -6.85 -35.77 -40.38
C GLN A 129 -8.18 -35.41 -39.69
N PRO A 130 -8.60 -34.13 -39.67
CA PRO A 130 -9.92 -33.79 -39.16
C PRO A 130 -11.01 -34.25 -40.15
N GLU A 131 -11.96 -35.04 -39.67
CA GLU A 131 -13.21 -35.30 -40.38
C GLU A 131 -14.05 -34.00 -40.48
N PRO A 132 -14.81 -33.82 -41.57
CA PRO A 132 -15.56 -32.59 -41.81
C PRO A 132 -16.79 -32.50 -40.90
N ILE A 133 -16.82 -31.48 -40.05
CA ILE A 133 -18.04 -31.02 -39.35
C ILE A 133 -18.93 -30.32 -40.39
N PRO A 134 -20.24 -30.62 -40.51
CA PRO A 134 -21.13 -29.89 -41.39
C PRO A 134 -21.25 -28.43 -40.92
N MET A 135 -20.85 -27.48 -41.77
CA MET A 135 -21.18 -26.07 -41.59
C MET A 135 -22.65 -25.85 -41.97
N ASP A 136 -23.51 -25.70 -40.96
CA ASP A 136 -24.74 -24.94 -41.13
C ASP A 136 -24.41 -23.44 -40.96
N LEU A 137 -24.48 -22.72 -42.07
CA LEU A 137 -24.40 -21.26 -42.10
C LEU A 137 -25.70 -20.68 -41.54
N PRO A 138 -25.68 -19.87 -40.47
CA PRO A 138 -26.84 -19.04 -40.14
C PRO A 138 -27.01 -17.99 -41.24
N GLN A 139 -28.15 -18.03 -41.93
CA GLN A 139 -28.53 -17.00 -42.87
C GLN A 139 -28.60 -15.65 -42.15
N GLU A 140 -27.83 -14.68 -42.65
CA GLU A 140 -27.92 -13.28 -42.24
C GLU A 140 -29.33 -12.76 -42.51
N MET A 141 -30.10 -12.51 -41.44
CA MET A 141 -31.27 -11.65 -41.51
C MET A 141 -30.79 -10.18 -41.57
N PRO A 142 -31.33 -9.34 -42.45
CA PRO A 142 -30.92 -7.95 -42.54
C PRO A 142 -31.34 -7.20 -41.26
N ALA A 143 -30.36 -6.65 -40.55
CA ALA A 143 -30.58 -5.74 -39.44
C ALA A 143 -31.30 -4.48 -39.94
N GLU A 144 -32.56 -4.31 -39.53
CA GLU A 144 -33.25 -3.02 -39.63
C GLU A 144 -32.48 -1.99 -38.80
N ARG A 145 -31.95 -0.97 -39.48
CA ARG A 145 -31.29 0.15 -38.83
C ARG A 145 -32.38 1.02 -38.19
N PRO A 146 -32.36 1.27 -36.87
CA PRO A 146 -33.28 2.23 -36.30
C PRO A 146 -32.91 3.62 -36.82
N GLY A 147 -33.89 4.29 -37.44
CA GLY A 147 -33.75 5.65 -37.95
C GLY A 147 -33.35 6.64 -36.85
N LEU A 148 -32.80 7.79 -37.26
CA LEU A 148 -32.33 8.86 -36.40
C LEU A 148 -33.30 9.29 -35.28
N LEU A 149 -34.61 9.05 -35.45
CA LEU A 149 -35.64 9.36 -34.46
C LEU A 149 -35.72 8.34 -33.29
N GLY A 150 -35.31 7.08 -33.51
CA GLY A 150 -35.22 6.06 -32.45
C GLY A 150 -34.01 6.22 -31.53
N ARG A 151 -32.99 6.96 -31.98
CA ARG A 151 -31.78 7.28 -31.18
C ARG A 151 -32.00 8.41 -30.18
N LEU A 152 -33.03 9.24 -30.36
CA LEU A 152 -33.37 10.34 -29.44
C LEU A 152 -34.38 9.95 -28.37
N MET A 153 -35.19 8.91 -28.59
CA MET A 153 -36.27 8.51 -27.67
C MET A 153 -36.04 7.16 -26.98
N GLY A 154 -34.90 6.51 -27.23
CA GLY A 154 -34.56 5.17 -26.75
C GLY A 154 -33.38 5.09 -25.77
N ARG A 155 -32.99 6.19 -25.13
CA ARG A 155 -32.20 6.13 -23.89
C ARG A 155 -33.18 5.90 -22.73
N GLY A 156 -33.81 4.73 -22.71
CA GLY A 156 -34.28 4.20 -21.44
C GLY A 156 -33.02 3.99 -20.59
N SER A 157 -32.85 4.80 -19.55
CA SER A 157 -31.92 4.47 -18.47
C SER A 157 -32.20 3.02 -18.09
N LYS A 158 -31.19 2.14 -18.19
CA LYS A 158 -31.34 0.79 -17.64
C LYS A 158 -31.83 0.96 -16.20
N PRO A 159 -32.87 0.23 -15.77
CA PRO A 159 -33.32 0.30 -14.38
C PRO A 159 -32.11 0.03 -13.47
N VAL A 160 -31.86 0.95 -12.55
CA VAL A 160 -30.74 0.83 -11.61
C VAL A 160 -31.27 -0.02 -10.46
N VAL A 161 -30.63 -1.17 -10.25
CA VAL A 161 -30.93 -2.04 -9.11
C VAL A 161 -30.37 -1.39 -7.85
N ARG A 162 -31.20 -1.29 -6.82
CA ARG A 162 -30.78 -0.80 -5.50
C ARG A 162 -31.13 -1.80 -4.41
N ARG A 163 -30.20 -1.99 -3.48
CA ARG A 163 -30.37 -2.84 -2.29
C ARG A 163 -30.36 -1.99 -1.02
N VAL A 164 -31.18 -2.35 -0.04
CA VAL A 164 -31.19 -1.69 1.28
C VAL A 164 -29.89 -2.00 2.00
N LEU A 165 -29.24 -0.97 2.55
CA LEU A 165 -28.09 -1.13 3.45
C LEU A 165 -28.55 -1.60 4.82
N ASP A 166 -28.73 -2.91 4.96
CA ASP A 166 -29.10 -3.63 6.18
C ASP A 166 -27.93 -4.48 6.72
N ASP A 167 -28.17 -5.19 7.83
CA ASP A 167 -27.14 -6.02 8.47
C ASP A 167 -26.59 -7.12 7.53
N ASP A 168 -27.47 -7.78 6.76
CA ASP A 168 -27.09 -8.83 5.81
C ASP A 168 -26.20 -8.27 4.67
N MET A 169 -26.52 -7.07 4.19
CA MET A 169 -25.70 -6.38 3.19
C MET A 169 -24.34 -5.98 3.77
N LEU A 170 -24.28 -5.49 5.02
CA LEU A 170 -23.02 -5.11 5.66
C LEU A 170 -22.11 -6.32 5.90
N GLU A 171 -22.67 -7.46 6.32
CA GLU A 171 -21.93 -8.72 6.47
C GLU A 171 -21.36 -9.18 5.11
N SER A 172 -22.17 -9.11 4.05
CA SER A 172 -21.73 -9.45 2.69
C SER A 172 -20.59 -8.53 2.20
N LEU A 173 -20.66 -7.23 2.53
CA LEU A 173 -19.60 -6.27 2.21
C LEU A 173 -18.32 -6.56 3.01
N GLU A 174 -18.45 -6.88 4.30
CA GLU A 174 -17.30 -7.23 5.15
C GLU A 174 -16.56 -8.44 4.61
N ASP A 175 -17.28 -9.52 4.32
CA ASP A 175 -16.73 -10.74 3.73
C ASP A 175 -16.01 -10.44 2.41
N LEU A 176 -16.61 -9.63 1.55
CA LEU A 176 -16.00 -9.22 0.29
C LEU A 176 -14.68 -8.47 0.51
N LEU A 177 -14.63 -7.51 1.43
CA LEU A 177 -13.40 -6.76 1.76
C LEU A 177 -12.32 -7.68 2.34
N ILE A 178 -12.68 -8.65 3.17
CA ILE A 178 -11.76 -9.65 3.71
C ILE A 178 -11.14 -10.47 2.58
N THR A 179 -11.94 -10.94 1.62
CA THR A 179 -11.42 -11.69 0.46
C THR A 179 -10.49 -10.87 -0.45
N ALA A 180 -10.60 -9.54 -0.39
CA ALA A 180 -9.71 -8.61 -1.07
C ALA A 180 -8.41 -8.29 -0.29
N ASP A 181 -8.10 -9.05 0.76
CA ASP A 181 -6.93 -8.89 1.63
C ASP A 181 -6.93 -7.56 2.43
N ILE A 182 -8.09 -6.93 2.70
CA ILE A 182 -8.17 -5.74 3.59
C ILE A 182 -8.04 -6.12 5.07
N GLY A 183 -8.34 -7.37 5.42
CA GLY A 183 -8.27 -7.87 6.79
C GLY A 183 -9.52 -7.55 7.60
N VAL A 184 -9.78 -8.36 8.62
CA VAL A 184 -11.04 -8.37 9.39
C VAL A 184 -11.29 -7.04 10.10
N ASP A 185 -10.34 -6.58 10.91
CA ASP A 185 -10.51 -5.36 11.72
C ASP A 185 -10.76 -4.12 10.85
N THR A 186 -10.02 -3.99 9.75
CA THR A 186 -10.16 -2.86 8.82
C THR A 186 -11.45 -2.97 8.00
N ALA A 187 -11.84 -4.17 7.57
CA ALA A 187 -13.11 -4.39 6.87
C ALA A 187 -14.30 -3.99 7.74
N LEU A 188 -14.35 -4.46 8.99
CA LEU A 188 -15.39 -4.12 9.97
C LEU A 188 -15.47 -2.60 10.21
N ARG A 189 -14.32 -1.93 10.35
CA ARG A 189 -14.26 -0.48 10.52
C ARG A 189 -14.83 0.25 9.29
N VAL A 190 -14.43 -0.16 8.09
CA VAL A 190 -14.88 0.45 6.83
C VAL A 190 -16.39 0.29 6.65
N THR A 191 -16.93 -0.93 6.84
CA THR A 191 -18.38 -1.18 6.69
C THR A 191 -19.19 -0.45 7.75
N SER A 192 -18.71 -0.38 8.99
CA SER A 192 -19.35 0.37 10.08
C SER A 192 -19.44 1.87 9.75
N ASN A 193 -18.36 2.47 9.26
CA ASN A 193 -18.33 3.88 8.87
C ASN A 193 -19.27 4.16 7.67
N MET A 194 -19.41 3.21 6.74
CA MET A 194 -20.35 3.34 5.63
C MET A 194 -21.81 3.31 6.09
N ALA A 195 -22.13 2.46 7.07
CA ALA A 195 -23.47 2.34 7.64
C ALA A 195 -23.91 3.59 8.40
N GLU A 196 -22.97 4.35 8.98
CA GLU A 196 -23.25 5.54 9.76
C GLU A 196 -24.05 6.58 8.96
N GLY A 197 -25.27 6.88 9.45
CA GLY A 197 -26.20 7.83 8.82
C GLY A 197 -26.86 7.34 7.52
N ARG A 198 -26.57 6.11 7.07
CA ARG A 198 -27.08 5.52 5.80
C ARG A 198 -27.79 4.18 5.98
N PHE A 199 -27.76 3.61 7.18
CA PHE A 199 -28.47 2.36 7.48
C PHE A 199 -29.96 2.47 7.09
N GLY A 200 -30.46 1.47 6.36
CA GLY A 200 -31.81 1.44 5.80
C GLY A 200 -32.03 2.21 4.50
N GLN A 201 -31.01 2.89 3.96
CA GLN A 201 -31.10 3.53 2.63
C GLN A 201 -30.93 2.51 1.51
N LYS A 202 -31.64 2.70 0.39
CA LYS A 202 -31.45 1.92 -0.83
C LYS A 202 -30.27 2.48 -1.62
N LEU A 203 -29.24 1.67 -1.84
CA LEU A 203 -28.01 2.06 -2.55
C LEU A 203 -27.81 1.22 -3.81
N SER A 204 -27.33 1.83 -4.88
CA SER A 204 -26.84 1.13 -6.07
C SER A 204 -25.39 0.67 -5.88
N ALA A 205 -24.94 -0.26 -6.73
CA ALA A 205 -23.55 -0.70 -6.75
C ALA A 205 -22.56 0.46 -6.96
N GLU A 206 -22.91 1.42 -7.80
CA GLU A 206 -22.08 2.60 -8.06
C GLU A 206 -21.99 3.53 -6.83
N GLU A 207 -23.09 3.69 -6.09
CA GLU A 207 -23.12 4.46 -4.83
C GLU A 207 -22.24 3.78 -3.77
N ILE A 208 -22.31 2.46 -3.65
CA ILE A 208 -21.48 1.69 -2.71
C ILE A 208 -20.00 1.77 -3.08
N LYS A 209 -19.67 1.61 -4.38
CA LYS A 209 -18.30 1.77 -4.89
C LYS A 209 -17.73 3.16 -4.49
N ARG A 210 -18.52 4.23 -4.67
CA ARG A 210 -18.15 5.60 -4.26
C ARG A 210 -17.94 5.74 -2.75
N LEU A 211 -18.82 5.17 -1.94
CA LEU A 211 -18.68 5.20 -0.48
C LEU A 211 -17.41 4.46 -0.03
N LEU A 212 -17.18 3.25 -0.55
CA LEU A 212 -15.96 2.48 -0.26
C LEU A 212 -14.69 3.24 -0.66
N ALA A 213 -14.67 3.82 -1.86
CA ALA A 213 -13.51 4.57 -2.32
C ALA A 213 -13.25 5.80 -1.43
N SER A 214 -14.30 6.49 -0.99
CA SER A 214 -14.19 7.60 -0.04
C SER A 214 -13.60 7.15 1.29
N GLU A 215 -14.11 6.06 1.89
CA GLU A 215 -13.60 5.57 3.18
C GLU A 215 -12.14 5.07 3.07
N ILE A 216 -11.83 4.30 2.03
CA ILE A 216 -10.46 3.85 1.76
C ILE A 216 -9.53 5.04 1.51
N GLY A 217 -9.97 6.01 0.70
CA GLY A 217 -9.22 7.23 0.42
C GLY A 217 -8.85 7.99 1.69
N ARG A 218 -9.80 8.16 2.63
CA ARG A 218 -9.54 8.80 3.94
C ARG A 218 -8.47 8.08 4.75
N ILE A 219 -8.51 6.75 4.81
CA ILE A 219 -7.47 5.95 5.49
C ILE A 219 -6.11 6.20 4.82
N MET A 220 -6.06 6.10 3.50
CA MET A 220 -4.83 6.17 2.72
C MET A 220 -4.21 7.58 2.69
N GLU A 221 -5.00 8.65 2.76
CA GLU A 221 -4.52 10.05 2.82
C GLU A 221 -3.61 10.32 4.02
N THR A 222 -3.86 9.66 5.15
CA THR A 222 -3.06 9.86 6.38
C THR A 222 -1.61 9.37 6.24
N VAL A 223 -1.38 8.42 5.33
CA VAL A 223 -0.09 7.75 5.13
C VAL A 223 0.58 8.12 3.81
N ALA A 224 -0.13 8.70 2.84
CA ALA A 224 0.45 9.12 1.58
C ALA A 224 1.34 10.35 1.74
N LYS A 225 2.64 10.12 1.94
CA LYS A 225 3.63 11.19 2.15
C LYS A 225 4.88 10.89 1.33
N PRO A 226 5.42 11.85 0.56
CA PRO A 226 6.66 11.64 -0.16
C PRO A 226 7.82 11.32 0.80
N LEU A 227 8.88 10.71 0.29
CA LEU A 227 10.10 10.51 1.07
C LEU A 227 10.65 11.88 1.50
N PRO A 228 10.80 12.18 2.80
CA PRO A 228 11.30 13.47 3.23
C PRO A 228 12.78 13.61 2.85
N ILE A 229 13.16 14.77 2.33
CA ILE A 229 14.53 15.12 2.00
C ILE A 229 15.01 16.21 2.96
N TYR A 230 16.05 15.90 3.72
CA TYR A 230 16.59 16.77 4.76
C TYR A 230 17.81 17.56 4.24
N PRO A 231 18.11 18.75 4.80
CA PRO A 231 19.33 19.49 4.49
C PRO A 231 20.57 18.88 5.17
N LYS A 232 20.73 17.56 5.09
CA LYS A 232 21.84 16.79 5.65
C LYS A 232 22.61 16.13 4.51
N LYS A 233 23.95 16.10 4.59
CA LYS A 233 24.80 15.47 3.57
C LYS A 233 25.86 14.55 4.21
N PRO A 234 25.87 13.25 3.90
CA PRO A 234 24.83 12.54 3.16
C PRO A 234 23.58 12.31 4.02
N GLN A 235 22.40 12.48 3.44
CA GLN A 235 21.17 11.90 3.99
C GLN A 235 21.20 10.38 3.76
N VAL A 236 21.32 9.63 4.85
CA VAL A 236 21.36 8.16 4.84
C VAL A 236 19.97 7.56 4.76
N VAL A 237 19.72 6.77 3.72
CA VAL A 237 18.51 5.97 3.49
C VAL A 237 18.86 4.49 3.56
N LEU A 238 18.39 3.81 4.60
CA LEU A 238 18.56 2.37 4.80
C LEU A 238 17.35 1.63 4.20
N VAL A 239 17.58 0.69 3.29
CA VAL A 239 16.49 -0.05 2.63
C VAL A 239 16.48 -1.50 3.10
N VAL A 240 15.37 -1.90 3.71
CA VAL A 240 15.19 -3.19 4.38
C VAL A 240 13.96 -3.94 3.85
N GLY A 241 13.85 -5.21 4.20
CA GLY A 241 12.76 -6.08 3.74
C GLY A 241 13.23 -7.45 3.28
N VAL A 242 12.30 -8.33 2.98
CA VAL A 242 12.61 -9.74 2.70
C VAL A 242 13.18 -9.95 1.29
N ASN A 243 13.74 -11.11 1.01
CA ASN A 243 14.18 -11.47 -0.34
C ASN A 243 13.01 -11.49 -1.31
N GLY A 244 13.25 -11.01 -2.54
CA GLY A 244 12.21 -10.94 -3.56
C GLY A 244 11.23 -9.78 -3.40
N SER A 245 11.28 -9.01 -2.31
CA SER A 245 10.40 -7.84 -2.10
C SER A 245 10.69 -6.64 -3.00
N GLY A 246 11.77 -6.68 -3.80
CA GLY A 246 12.11 -5.60 -4.71
C GLY A 246 13.02 -4.51 -4.14
N LYS A 247 13.73 -4.73 -3.02
CA LYS A 247 14.70 -3.77 -2.42
C LYS A 247 15.70 -3.21 -3.43
N THR A 248 16.54 -4.07 -4.01
CA THR A 248 17.59 -3.69 -4.96
C THR A 248 17.02 -2.91 -6.15
N THR A 249 15.87 -3.34 -6.68
CA THR A 249 15.14 -2.64 -7.74
C THR A 249 14.64 -1.27 -7.28
N THR A 250 14.07 -1.18 -6.08
CA THR A 250 13.57 0.08 -5.50
C THR A 250 14.71 1.09 -5.31
N ILE A 251 15.88 0.65 -4.82
CA ILE A 251 17.07 1.49 -4.69
C ILE A 251 17.48 2.05 -6.05
N GLY A 252 17.58 1.21 -7.08
CA GLY A 252 17.94 1.64 -8.43
C GLY A 252 16.99 2.71 -8.99
N LYS A 253 15.68 2.50 -8.82
CA LYS A 253 14.65 3.45 -9.27
C LYS A 253 14.69 4.77 -8.49
N LEU A 254 14.76 4.71 -7.16
CA LEU A 254 14.86 5.92 -6.33
C LEU A 254 16.15 6.69 -6.65
N ALA A 255 17.28 6.00 -6.79
CA ALA A 255 18.54 6.63 -7.14
C ALA A 255 18.48 7.32 -8.51
N SER A 256 17.84 6.69 -9.50
CA SER A 256 17.60 7.31 -10.80
C SER A 256 16.71 8.56 -10.71
N GLN A 257 15.63 8.52 -9.93
CA GLN A 257 14.76 9.68 -9.73
C GLN A 257 15.48 10.85 -9.05
N PHE A 258 16.25 10.58 -7.98
CA PHE A 258 17.00 11.62 -7.28
C PHE A 258 18.13 12.18 -8.14
N ASN A 259 18.86 11.34 -8.87
CA ASN A 259 19.88 11.80 -9.82
C ASN A 259 19.27 12.65 -10.95
N GLY A 260 18.12 12.22 -11.49
CA GLY A 260 17.34 12.99 -12.47
C GLY A 260 16.84 14.33 -11.92
N ALA A 261 16.59 14.42 -10.61
CA ALA A 261 16.28 15.66 -9.89
C ALA A 261 17.53 16.50 -9.51
N GLY A 262 18.72 16.12 -10.00
CA GLY A 262 19.96 16.85 -9.78
C GLY A 262 20.64 16.62 -8.42
N LYS A 263 20.23 15.58 -7.66
CA LYS A 263 20.87 15.20 -6.41
C LYS A 263 22.03 14.23 -6.66
N SER A 264 23.14 14.42 -5.96
CA SER A 264 24.24 13.44 -5.97
C SER A 264 23.90 12.25 -5.06
N VAL A 265 23.84 11.05 -5.63
CA VAL A 265 23.47 9.82 -4.91
C VAL A 265 24.64 8.85 -4.92
N VAL A 266 24.88 8.20 -3.79
CA VAL A 266 25.83 7.09 -3.65
C VAL A 266 25.06 5.87 -3.14
N ILE A 267 25.36 4.68 -3.67
CA ILE A 267 24.74 3.42 -3.23
C ILE A 267 25.80 2.53 -2.56
N ALA A 268 25.44 1.84 -1.48
CA ALA A 268 26.23 0.80 -0.84
C ALA A 268 25.55 -0.58 -0.96
N ALA A 269 26.23 -1.55 -1.56
CA ALA A 269 25.73 -2.91 -1.78
C ALA A 269 26.01 -3.81 -0.56
N CYS A 270 25.28 -3.60 0.54
CA CYS A 270 25.51 -4.33 1.80
C CYS A 270 24.84 -5.72 1.86
N ASP A 271 24.13 -6.21 0.82
CA ASP A 271 23.82 -7.66 0.65
C ASP A 271 25.07 -8.41 0.15
N THR A 272 26.12 -8.44 0.99
CA THR A 272 27.47 -8.92 0.62
C THR A 272 27.57 -10.44 0.44
N PHE A 273 26.54 -11.19 0.81
CA PHE A 273 26.52 -12.65 0.66
C PHE A 273 26.06 -13.10 -0.72
N ARG A 274 25.24 -12.29 -1.40
CA ARG A 274 24.63 -12.64 -2.70
C ARG A 274 25.36 -11.90 -3.81
N ALA A 275 26.37 -12.53 -4.39
CA ALA A 275 27.12 -11.97 -5.53
C ALA A 275 26.20 -11.44 -6.65
N ALA A 276 25.17 -12.22 -7.02
CA ALA A 276 24.19 -11.79 -8.03
C ALA A 276 23.36 -10.55 -7.63
N ALA A 277 23.11 -10.33 -6.33
CA ALA A 277 22.41 -9.13 -5.86
C ALA A 277 23.30 -7.89 -5.99
N VAL A 278 24.59 -8.03 -5.67
CA VAL A 278 25.60 -6.97 -5.86
C VAL A 278 25.74 -6.62 -7.34
N GLU A 279 25.90 -7.61 -8.22
CA GLU A 279 25.96 -7.39 -9.68
C GLU A 279 24.69 -6.73 -10.22
N GLN A 280 23.51 -7.18 -9.76
CA GLN A 280 22.24 -6.55 -10.13
C GLN A 280 22.18 -5.09 -9.68
N LEU A 281 22.64 -4.76 -8.48
CA LEU A 281 22.65 -3.39 -7.98
C LEU A 281 23.64 -2.50 -8.76
N GLN A 282 24.79 -3.05 -9.17
CA GLN A 282 25.74 -2.34 -10.03
C GLN A 282 25.11 -1.98 -11.38
N VAL A 283 24.41 -2.92 -12.02
CA VAL A 283 23.68 -2.63 -13.27
C VAL A 283 22.62 -1.54 -13.07
N TRP A 284 21.93 -1.53 -11.93
CA TRP A 284 21.01 -0.45 -11.59
C TRP A 284 21.72 0.89 -11.38
N GLY A 285 22.87 0.89 -10.72
CA GLY A 285 23.69 2.08 -10.54
C GLY A 285 24.20 2.67 -11.85
N GLU A 286 24.68 1.82 -12.76
CA GLU A 286 25.09 2.21 -14.11
C GLU A 286 23.93 2.85 -14.89
N ARG A 287 22.74 2.21 -14.85
CA ARG A 287 21.52 2.75 -15.48
C ARG A 287 21.09 4.08 -14.88
N ALA A 288 21.20 4.23 -13.57
CA ALA A 288 20.85 5.45 -12.85
C ALA A 288 21.94 6.53 -12.96
N GLY A 289 23.15 6.21 -13.43
CA GLY A 289 24.29 7.11 -13.49
C GLY A 289 24.88 7.46 -12.13
N VAL A 290 24.82 6.53 -11.15
CA VAL A 290 25.25 6.74 -9.76
C VAL A 290 26.31 5.71 -9.34
N PRO A 291 27.30 6.09 -8.51
CA PRO A 291 28.30 5.15 -8.01
C PRO A 291 27.70 4.12 -7.05
N VAL A 292 28.12 2.85 -7.21
CA VAL A 292 27.79 1.74 -6.31
C VAL A 292 29.07 1.24 -5.65
N LEU A 293 29.14 1.34 -4.33
CA LEU A 293 30.21 0.76 -3.54
C LEU A 293 29.90 -0.71 -3.27
N THR A 294 30.91 -1.54 -3.47
CA THR A 294 30.85 -2.98 -3.29
C THR A 294 32.05 -3.45 -2.49
N ALA A 295 31.92 -4.60 -1.83
CA ALA A 295 33.02 -5.29 -1.17
C ALA A 295 33.10 -6.75 -1.65
N PRO A 296 34.23 -7.45 -1.44
CA PRO A 296 34.32 -8.88 -1.71
C PRO A 296 33.20 -9.67 -1.02
N GLN A 297 32.77 -10.76 -1.63
CA GLN A 297 31.70 -11.60 -1.07
C GLN A 297 32.04 -12.08 0.34
N GLY A 298 31.07 -12.00 1.26
CA GLY A 298 31.26 -12.37 2.67
C GLY A 298 31.95 -11.31 3.52
N THR A 299 32.24 -10.13 2.96
CA THR A 299 32.65 -8.96 3.76
C THR A 299 31.52 -8.57 4.70
N ASP A 300 31.87 -8.13 5.92
CA ASP A 300 30.91 -7.61 6.89
C ASP A 300 30.11 -6.42 6.32
N PRO A 301 28.78 -6.54 6.18
CA PRO A 301 27.91 -5.48 5.65
C PRO A 301 28.06 -4.14 6.37
N ALA A 302 28.22 -4.19 7.69
CA ALA A 302 28.35 -2.99 8.52
C ALA A 302 29.67 -2.23 8.25
N SER A 303 30.74 -2.96 7.93
CA SER A 303 32.03 -2.35 7.54
C SER A 303 31.92 -1.63 6.19
N LEU A 304 31.28 -2.24 5.20
CA LEU A 304 31.01 -1.58 3.91
C LEU A 304 30.12 -0.34 4.06
N ALA A 305 29.09 -0.42 4.93
CA ALA A 305 28.22 0.73 5.21
C ALA A 305 29.00 1.91 5.82
N PHE A 306 29.96 1.63 6.70
CA PHE A 306 30.84 2.66 7.27
C PHE A 306 31.73 3.31 6.21
N ASP A 307 32.36 2.52 5.36
CA ASP A 307 33.21 3.02 4.28
C ASP A 307 32.40 3.88 3.29
N ALA A 308 31.16 3.48 3.02
CA ALA A 308 30.23 4.25 2.21
C ALA A 308 29.85 5.59 2.83
N MET A 309 29.62 5.65 4.15
CA MET A 309 29.42 6.90 4.88
C MET A 309 30.61 7.85 4.72
N VAL A 310 31.84 7.35 4.89
CA VAL A 310 33.07 8.14 4.77
C VAL A 310 33.23 8.69 3.35
N LYS A 311 33.02 7.84 2.33
CA LYS A 311 33.13 8.26 0.92
C LYS A 311 32.07 9.29 0.56
N ALA A 312 30.80 9.03 0.91
CA ALA A 312 29.69 9.92 0.61
C ALA A 312 29.86 11.30 1.27
N GLU A 313 30.35 11.36 2.51
CA GLU A 313 30.68 12.63 3.18
C GLU A 313 31.85 13.35 2.48
N THR A 314 32.92 12.63 2.15
CA THR A 314 34.11 13.20 1.49
C THR A 314 33.78 13.78 0.12
N GLU A 315 32.87 13.13 -0.62
CA GLU A 315 32.42 13.56 -1.95
C GLU A 315 31.28 14.59 -1.88
N GLY A 316 30.77 14.89 -0.68
CA GLY A 316 29.65 15.82 -0.50
C GLY A 316 28.35 15.35 -1.15
N ALA A 317 28.13 14.03 -1.18
CA ALA A 317 26.92 13.43 -1.72
C ALA A 317 25.67 13.91 -0.97
N ASP A 318 24.58 14.16 -1.69
CA ASP A 318 23.29 14.50 -1.08
C ASP A 318 22.69 13.29 -0.36
N LEU A 319 22.75 12.11 -0.97
CA LEU A 319 22.10 10.89 -0.49
C LEU A 319 23.07 9.70 -0.47
N LEU A 320 23.01 8.91 0.60
CA LEU A 320 23.61 7.58 0.67
C LEU A 320 22.49 6.54 0.83
N MET A 321 22.33 5.64 -0.14
CA MET A 321 21.38 4.53 -0.10
C MET A 321 22.09 3.22 0.24
N ILE A 322 21.60 2.50 1.23
CA ILE A 322 22.20 1.24 1.71
C ILE A 322 21.24 0.08 1.40
N ASP A 323 21.66 -0.87 0.56
CA ASP A 323 20.94 -2.13 0.30
C ASP A 323 21.30 -3.18 1.36
N THR A 324 20.32 -3.86 1.96
CA THR A 324 20.59 -4.88 2.98
C THR A 324 20.19 -6.28 2.51
N ALA A 325 20.67 -7.30 3.21
CA ALA A 325 20.16 -8.66 3.06
C ALA A 325 18.66 -8.74 3.42
N GLY A 326 17.97 -9.80 2.96
CA GLY A 326 16.53 -10.02 3.21
C GLY A 326 16.14 -11.45 3.61
N ARG A 327 17.06 -12.23 4.19
CA ARG A 327 16.85 -13.65 4.53
C ARG A 327 15.99 -13.82 5.80
N LEU A 328 14.67 -13.63 5.70
CA LEU A 328 13.77 -13.64 6.87
C LEU A 328 13.65 -15.02 7.56
N GLN A 329 13.93 -16.11 6.85
CA GLN A 329 13.94 -17.46 7.43
C GLN A 329 14.92 -17.61 8.60
N ASN A 330 15.99 -16.81 8.62
CA ASN A 330 16.93 -16.69 9.74
C ASN A 330 16.72 -15.33 10.42
N ARG A 331 15.52 -15.11 10.95
CA ARG A 331 15.09 -13.81 11.48
C ARG A 331 16.09 -13.23 12.50
N ALA A 332 16.64 -14.05 13.39
CA ALA A 332 17.59 -13.59 14.40
C ALA A 332 18.87 -13.01 13.77
N ASP A 333 19.55 -13.79 12.92
CA ASP A 333 20.79 -13.40 12.25
C ASP A 333 20.58 -12.13 11.39
N LEU A 334 19.48 -12.07 10.63
CA LEU A 334 19.17 -10.92 9.79
C LEU A 334 18.98 -9.65 10.63
N MET A 335 18.28 -9.75 11.75
CA MET A 335 18.03 -8.60 12.63
C MET A 335 19.31 -8.16 13.35
N GLU A 336 20.18 -9.10 13.75
CA GLU A 336 21.47 -8.77 14.35
C GLU A 336 22.38 -8.05 13.34
N GLU A 337 22.44 -8.52 12.10
CA GLU A 337 23.19 -7.88 11.02
C GLU A 337 22.67 -6.45 10.77
N LEU A 338 21.35 -6.27 10.69
CA LEU A 338 20.73 -4.96 10.50
C LEU A 338 21.01 -4.01 11.66
N ALA A 339 20.86 -4.48 12.91
CA ALA A 339 21.19 -3.72 14.10
C ALA A 339 22.68 -3.34 14.15
N LYS A 340 23.56 -4.22 13.67
CA LYS A 340 25.00 -3.95 13.55
C LYS A 340 25.27 -2.85 12.54
N ILE A 341 24.63 -2.87 11.35
CA ILE A 341 24.75 -1.79 10.35
C ILE A 341 24.35 -0.46 10.97
N VAL A 342 23.17 -0.38 11.60
CA VAL A 342 22.66 0.84 12.25
C VAL A 342 23.63 1.34 13.33
N ARG A 343 24.11 0.46 14.21
CA ARG A 343 25.08 0.82 15.25
C ARG A 343 26.39 1.36 14.67
N VAL A 344 26.85 0.82 13.55
CA VAL A 344 28.13 1.22 12.93
C VAL A 344 28.00 2.57 12.22
N ILE A 345 26.94 2.80 11.43
CA ILE A 345 26.73 4.11 10.79
C ILE A 345 26.49 5.21 11.83
N ARG A 346 25.86 4.89 12.97
CA ARG A 346 25.66 5.82 14.09
C ARG A 346 26.95 6.29 14.77
N LYS A 347 28.07 5.57 14.62
CA LYS A 347 29.38 6.04 15.09
C LYS A 347 29.86 7.28 14.34
N LYS A 348 29.41 7.45 13.10
CA LYS A 348 29.77 8.56 12.23
C LYS A 348 28.75 9.67 12.29
N ASP A 349 27.46 9.31 12.30
CA ASP A 349 26.35 10.23 12.42
C ASP A 349 25.28 9.67 13.36
N PRO A 350 25.15 10.20 14.59
CA PRO A 350 24.20 9.68 15.58
C PRO A 350 22.74 9.67 15.14
N GLU A 351 22.36 10.51 14.16
CA GLU A 351 21.01 10.59 13.61
C GLU A 351 20.76 9.59 12.46
N ALA A 352 21.79 8.88 11.99
CA ALA A 352 21.65 7.91 10.91
C ALA A 352 21.01 6.58 11.41
N PRO A 353 20.26 5.86 10.56
CA PRO A 353 19.77 6.30 9.25
C PRO A 353 18.67 7.37 9.42
N HIS A 354 18.60 8.34 8.49
CA HIS A 354 17.58 9.40 8.53
C HIS A 354 16.23 8.89 8.01
N ASN A 355 16.27 7.85 7.17
CA ASN A 355 15.11 7.11 6.70
C ASN A 355 15.43 5.62 6.70
N THR A 356 14.54 4.81 7.26
CA THR A 356 14.54 3.37 7.07
C THR A 356 13.31 2.99 6.25
N LEU A 357 13.53 2.54 5.01
CA LEU A 357 12.50 2.14 4.07
C LEU A 357 12.30 0.64 4.08
N LEU A 358 11.13 0.21 4.52
CA LEU A 358 10.73 -1.19 4.41
C LEU A 358 10.03 -1.42 3.06
N VAL A 359 10.66 -2.23 2.22
CA VAL A 359 10.10 -2.63 0.93
C VAL A 359 9.28 -3.91 1.09
N LEU A 360 8.02 -3.84 0.67
CA LEU A 360 7.04 -4.92 0.76
C LEU A 360 6.59 -5.36 -0.64
N ASP A 361 6.16 -6.62 -0.72
CA ASP A 361 5.63 -7.23 -1.93
C ASP A 361 4.12 -7.39 -1.80
N ALA A 362 3.35 -6.73 -2.67
CA ALA A 362 1.89 -6.76 -2.67
C ALA A 362 1.31 -8.16 -2.98
N THR A 363 2.09 -9.11 -3.50
CA THR A 363 1.66 -10.49 -3.70
C THR A 363 1.59 -11.30 -2.40
N THR A 364 2.25 -10.83 -1.34
CA THR A 364 2.34 -11.56 -0.06
C THR A 364 1.07 -11.48 0.78
N GLY A 365 0.12 -10.58 0.43
CA GLY A 365 -1.12 -10.35 1.16
C GLY A 365 -0.86 -10.11 2.65
N GLN A 366 -1.69 -10.68 3.51
CA GLN A 366 -1.64 -10.46 4.97
C GLN A 366 -0.29 -10.78 5.65
N ASN A 367 0.61 -11.56 5.02
CA ASN A 367 1.96 -11.77 5.56
C ASN A 367 2.78 -10.46 5.63
N ALA A 368 2.42 -9.44 4.85
CA ALA A 368 3.05 -8.13 4.93
C ALA A 368 2.89 -7.48 6.31
N LEU A 369 1.75 -7.67 7.00
CA LEU A 369 1.53 -7.10 8.34
C LEU A 369 2.55 -7.65 9.35
N ASN A 370 2.79 -8.96 9.33
CA ASN A 370 3.77 -9.61 10.19
C ASN A 370 5.20 -9.12 9.89
N GLN A 371 5.51 -8.80 8.63
CA GLN A 371 6.81 -8.24 8.25
C GLN A 371 6.98 -6.83 8.81
N VAL A 372 5.99 -5.96 8.66
CA VAL A 372 6.04 -4.60 9.23
C VAL A 372 6.26 -4.65 10.74
N GLU A 373 5.47 -5.46 11.45
CA GLU A 373 5.60 -5.60 12.90
C GLU A 373 7.01 -6.08 13.31
N THR A 374 7.61 -6.99 12.53
CA THR A 374 8.95 -7.51 12.81
C THR A 374 10.03 -6.45 12.61
N PHE A 375 10.01 -5.77 11.45
CA PHE A 375 11.06 -4.80 11.11
C PHE A 375 10.92 -3.52 11.93
N GLN A 376 9.70 -3.10 12.27
CA GLN A 376 9.46 -1.91 13.10
C GLN A 376 10.07 -2.05 14.49
N LYS A 377 10.04 -3.25 15.09
CA LYS A 377 10.64 -3.51 16.40
C LYS A 377 12.17 -3.42 16.43
N MET A 378 12.85 -3.53 15.29
CA MET A 378 14.30 -3.75 15.23
C MET A 378 15.08 -2.73 14.40
N ALA A 379 14.44 -2.00 13.47
CA ALA A 379 15.13 -1.21 12.46
C ALA A 379 14.66 0.25 12.36
N ASP A 380 13.86 0.73 13.30
CA ASP A 380 13.32 2.10 13.29
C ASP A 380 12.68 2.45 11.92
N VAL A 381 11.81 1.58 11.40
CA VAL A 381 11.17 1.77 10.09
C VAL A 381 10.40 3.10 10.06
N THR A 382 10.78 3.99 9.15
CA THR A 382 10.19 5.33 9.01
C THR A 382 9.13 5.42 7.92
N GLY A 383 9.13 4.46 6.99
CA GLY A 383 8.16 4.43 5.90
C GLY A 383 8.26 3.18 5.04
N LEU A 384 7.26 3.02 4.18
CA LEU A 384 7.01 1.85 3.36
C LEU A 384 7.17 2.19 1.88
N VAL A 385 7.65 1.20 1.12
CA VAL A 385 7.52 1.16 -0.34
C VAL A 385 6.85 -0.15 -0.70
N MET A 386 5.72 -0.08 -1.39
CA MET A 386 5.03 -1.28 -1.84
C MET A 386 5.38 -1.57 -3.30
N THR A 387 5.70 -2.82 -3.63
CA THR A 387 6.07 -3.22 -5.00
C THR A 387 5.14 -4.32 -5.53
N LYS A 388 5.26 -4.60 -6.83
CA LYS A 388 4.54 -5.67 -7.54
C LYS A 388 3.02 -5.55 -7.47
N LEU A 389 2.51 -4.32 -7.33
CA LEU A 389 1.08 -4.05 -7.39
C LEU A 389 0.47 -4.45 -8.74
N ASP A 390 1.30 -4.57 -9.77
CA ASP A 390 0.91 -5.00 -11.10
C ASP A 390 0.71 -6.50 -11.29
N GLY A 391 1.22 -7.29 -10.36
CA GLY A 391 1.12 -8.75 -10.43
C GLY A 391 -0.03 -9.34 -9.63
N THR A 392 -0.81 -8.52 -8.89
CA THR A 392 -1.61 -9.04 -7.77
C THR A 392 -3.06 -8.55 -7.73
N ALA A 393 -3.93 -9.43 -7.23
CA ALA A 393 -5.32 -9.13 -6.88
C ALA A 393 -5.48 -8.78 -5.38
N LYS A 394 -4.36 -8.51 -4.70
CA LYS A 394 -4.27 -8.39 -3.24
C LYS A 394 -3.95 -6.95 -2.81
N GLY A 395 -4.52 -5.98 -3.51
CA GLY A 395 -4.27 -4.56 -3.25
C GLY A 395 -4.76 -4.12 -1.87
N GLY A 396 -5.78 -4.78 -1.32
CA GLY A 396 -6.39 -4.42 -0.04
C GLY A 396 -5.42 -4.43 1.16
N VAL A 397 -4.31 -5.17 1.08
CA VAL A 397 -3.32 -5.22 2.16
C VAL A 397 -2.72 -3.85 2.48
N LEU A 398 -2.65 -2.93 1.50
CA LEU A 398 -2.13 -1.58 1.75
C LEU A 398 -3.05 -0.80 2.68
N VAL A 399 -4.37 -1.00 2.57
CA VAL A 399 -5.37 -0.39 3.44
C VAL A 399 -5.21 -0.92 4.86
N ALA A 400 -5.03 -2.24 5.00
CA ALA A 400 -4.77 -2.89 6.29
C ALA A 400 -3.49 -2.35 6.96
N LEU A 401 -2.43 -2.18 6.19
CA LEU A 401 -1.16 -1.64 6.67
C LEU A 401 -1.28 -0.18 7.11
N ALA A 402 -2.01 0.63 6.34
CA ALA A 402 -2.25 2.03 6.65
C ALA A 402 -3.05 2.18 7.96
N ASP A 403 -4.18 1.48 8.07
CA ASP A 403 -5.06 1.52 9.25
C ASP A 403 -4.35 1.02 10.52
N ARG A 404 -3.60 -0.09 10.42
CA ARG A 404 -2.98 -0.72 11.61
C ARG A 404 -1.71 -0.02 12.08
N PHE A 405 -0.84 0.43 11.17
CA PHE A 405 0.50 0.90 11.54
C PHE A 405 0.70 2.42 11.37
N GLY A 406 -0.10 3.09 10.53
CA GLY A 406 0.04 4.53 10.28
C GLY A 406 1.39 4.96 9.70
N LEU A 407 2.16 4.02 9.16
CA LEU A 407 3.48 4.31 8.57
C LEU A 407 3.32 4.99 7.21
N PRO A 408 4.09 6.04 6.91
CA PRO A 408 4.07 6.69 5.60
C PRO A 408 4.33 5.70 4.45
N ILE A 409 3.53 5.75 3.40
CA ILE A 409 3.77 5.08 2.13
C ILE A 409 4.37 6.10 1.17
N HIS A 410 5.67 5.97 0.91
CA HIS A 410 6.41 6.95 0.13
C HIS A 410 6.29 6.75 -1.38
N ALA A 411 6.16 5.50 -1.81
CA ALA A 411 6.08 5.16 -3.22
C ALA A 411 5.43 3.80 -3.44
N ILE A 412 4.89 3.62 -4.65
CA ILE A 412 4.38 2.36 -5.15
C ILE A 412 5.10 1.95 -6.44
N GLY A 413 5.52 0.69 -6.48
CA GLY A 413 6.15 0.05 -7.63
C GLY A 413 5.14 -0.78 -8.40
N VAL A 414 4.94 -0.45 -9.66
CA VAL A 414 3.90 -1.04 -10.53
C VAL A 414 4.48 -1.75 -11.74
N GLY A 415 5.77 -2.11 -11.71
CA GLY A 415 6.44 -2.80 -12.82
C GLY A 415 7.95 -2.85 -12.68
N GLU A 416 8.63 -3.29 -13.74
CA GLU A 416 10.08 -3.55 -13.72
C GLU A 416 10.92 -2.41 -14.32
N GLN A 417 10.34 -1.53 -15.12
CA GLN A 417 11.08 -0.45 -15.77
C GLN A 417 11.55 0.58 -14.75
N ILE A 418 12.60 1.33 -15.10
CA ILE A 418 13.21 2.35 -14.21
C ILE A 418 12.20 3.41 -13.75
N ASP A 419 11.24 3.75 -14.62
CA ASP A 419 10.18 4.72 -14.36
C ASP A 419 8.92 4.11 -13.71
N ASP A 420 8.89 2.79 -13.44
CA ASP A 420 7.73 2.10 -12.86
C ASP A 420 7.73 2.18 -11.30
N LEU A 421 8.11 3.33 -10.75
CA LEU A 421 7.99 3.68 -9.33
C LEU A 421 7.42 5.10 -9.26
N ALA A 422 6.29 5.29 -8.59
CA ALA A 422 5.66 6.60 -8.49
C ALA A 422 5.31 6.96 -7.04
N PRO A 423 5.11 8.26 -6.77
CA PRO A 423 4.43 8.70 -5.56
C PRO A 423 3.09 7.98 -5.38
N PHE A 424 2.71 7.76 -4.13
CA PHE A 424 1.45 7.12 -3.81
C PHE A 424 0.31 8.15 -3.83
N ASP A 425 -0.71 7.91 -4.65
CA ASP A 425 -1.94 8.71 -4.70
C ASP A 425 -3.10 7.92 -4.06
N PRO A 426 -3.63 8.38 -2.91
CA PRO A 426 -4.73 7.73 -2.20
C PRO A 426 -6.00 7.57 -3.02
N GLN A 427 -6.38 8.60 -3.77
CA GLN A 427 -7.67 8.69 -4.44
C GLN A 427 -7.66 7.82 -5.70
N GLU A 428 -6.57 7.89 -6.48
CA GLU A 428 -6.36 6.99 -7.60
C GLU A 428 -6.31 5.53 -7.14
N PHE A 429 -5.65 5.24 -6.02
CA PHE A 429 -5.58 3.90 -5.47
C PHE A 429 -6.96 3.40 -5.01
N ALA A 430 -7.71 4.20 -4.26
CA ALA A 430 -9.02 3.83 -3.75
C ALA A 430 -10.04 3.62 -4.89
N ALA A 431 -10.03 4.49 -5.90
CA ALA A 431 -10.85 4.32 -7.09
C ALA A 431 -10.48 3.04 -7.86
N ALA A 432 -9.18 2.80 -8.07
CA ALA A 432 -8.72 1.59 -8.75
C ALA A 432 -9.02 0.31 -7.97
N LEU A 433 -8.99 0.33 -6.64
CA LEU A 433 -9.30 -0.84 -5.81
C LEU A 433 -10.80 -1.20 -5.86
N THR A 434 -11.67 -0.20 -5.95
CA THR A 434 -13.14 -0.37 -5.93
C THR A 434 -13.78 -0.50 -7.33
N GLY A 435 -12.99 -0.36 -8.39
CA GLY A 435 -13.48 -0.37 -9.77
C GLY A 435 -14.16 0.92 -10.22
N LEU A 436 -14.01 2.02 -9.50
CA LEU A 436 -14.50 3.32 -9.95
C LEU A 436 -13.64 3.87 -11.10
N GLU A 437 -14.30 4.46 -12.09
CA GLU A 437 -13.62 5.39 -12.99
C GLU A 437 -13.36 6.68 -12.23
N ALA A 438 -12.09 7.02 -11.98
CA ALA A 438 -11.75 8.33 -11.45
C ALA A 438 -12.23 9.39 -12.45
N GLU A 439 -13.19 10.22 -12.04
CA GLU A 439 -13.50 11.45 -12.77
C GLU A 439 -12.22 12.28 -12.81
N ARG A 440 -11.63 12.43 -13.99
CA ARG A 440 -10.48 13.30 -14.15
C ARG A 440 -10.90 14.70 -13.74
N ALA A 441 -10.30 15.23 -12.68
CA ALA A 441 -10.29 16.66 -12.44
C ALA A 441 -9.70 17.30 -13.71
N ALA A 442 -10.52 18.07 -14.42
CA ALA A 442 -10.19 18.71 -15.68
C ALA A 442 -9.18 19.85 -15.51
#